data_AF-A0A945N564-F1
#
_entry.id   AF-A0A945N564-F1
#
_cell.length_a   1.000
_cell.length_b   1.000
_cell.length_c   1.000
_cell.angle_alpha   90.00
_cell.angle_beta   90.00
_cell.angle_gamma   90.00
#
_symmetry.space_group_name_H-M   'P 1'
#
loop_
_entity.id
_entity.type
_entity.pdbx_description
1 polymer ?
#
loop_
_entity_poly.entity_id
_entity_poly.type
_entity_poly.pdbx_seq_one_letter_code
_entity_poly.pdbx_strand_id
1 'polypeptide(L)'
;MRHPSLNRHHQEEVFTDLLFNALLGFVFMFAMAFLLISDPEKQGDIETKAEMLITVRWADQHPDDVDAIVEDPNGDIIWYYNRDSGLMHLDRDDRGVFADQIERGGERIINPINQETVTLRGIQSGEYVVNLLHYKANYQDPLPVTV
;
A
#
# COMPACT_ATOMS: atom_id res chain seq x y z
N MET A 1 -1.84 -18.55 78.99
CA MET A 1 -0.92 -19.25 78.06
C MET A 1 -1.65 -19.37 76.73
N ARG A 2 -1.19 -18.68 75.68
CA ARG A 2 -1.83 -18.73 74.35
C ARG A 2 -1.41 -20.05 73.68
N HIS A 3 -2.38 -20.87 73.29
CA HIS A 3 -2.13 -22.20 72.73
C HIS A 3 -1.55 -22.07 71.31
N PRO A 4 -0.38 -22.66 70.99
CA PRO A 4 0.29 -22.51 69.69
C PRO A 4 -0.53 -23.03 68.50
N SER A 5 -1.44 -23.97 68.76
CA SER A 5 -2.29 -24.61 67.75
C SER A 5 -3.34 -23.67 67.12
N LEU A 6 -3.79 -22.64 67.84
CA LEU A 6 -4.75 -21.65 67.31
C LEU A 6 -4.09 -20.66 66.34
N ASN A 7 -2.80 -20.35 66.53
CA ASN A 7 -2.06 -19.43 65.65
C ASN A 7 -1.75 -20.04 64.29
N ARG A 8 -1.58 -21.37 64.23
CA ARG A 8 -1.25 -22.10 62.99
C ARG A 8 -2.46 -22.18 62.04
N HIS A 9 -3.65 -22.43 62.56
CA HIS A 9 -4.89 -22.37 61.75
C HIS A 9 -5.13 -20.98 61.16
N HIS A 10 -4.95 -19.92 61.96
CA HIS A 10 -5.13 -18.56 61.47
C HIS A 10 -4.10 -18.16 60.40
N GLN A 11 -2.85 -18.64 60.51
CA GLN A 11 -1.83 -18.44 59.47
C GLN A 11 -2.14 -19.20 58.18
N GLU A 12 -2.67 -20.42 58.28
CA GLU A 12 -3.11 -21.22 57.12
C GLU A 12 -4.32 -20.58 56.42
N GLU A 13 -5.27 -20.02 57.17
CA GLU A 13 -6.41 -19.25 56.64
C GLU A 13 -5.94 -17.97 55.90
N VAL A 14 -5.08 -17.16 56.52
CA VAL A 14 -4.54 -15.93 55.92
C VAL A 14 -3.71 -16.22 54.67
N PHE A 15 -2.90 -17.29 54.68
CA PHE A 15 -2.12 -17.70 53.52
C PHE A 15 -3.03 -18.17 52.37
N THR A 16 -4.06 -18.94 52.69
CA THR A 16 -5.03 -19.45 51.71
C THR A 16 -5.81 -18.28 51.09
N ASP A 17 -6.27 -17.33 51.88
CA ASP A 17 -6.96 -16.13 51.41
C ASP A 17 -6.06 -15.26 50.52
N LEU A 18 -4.80 -15.09 50.89
CA LEU A 18 -3.83 -14.35 50.08
C LEU A 18 -3.58 -15.07 48.74
N LEU A 19 -3.45 -16.40 48.76
CA LEU A 19 -3.22 -17.21 47.57
C LEU A 19 -4.42 -17.16 46.62
N PHE A 20 -5.65 -17.27 47.13
CA PHE A 20 -6.87 -17.19 46.32
C PHE A 20 -7.07 -15.80 45.74
N ASN A 21 -6.84 -14.73 46.52
CA ASN A 21 -6.94 -13.36 46.01
C ASN A 21 -5.87 -13.05 44.96
N ALA A 22 -4.63 -13.54 45.14
CA ALA A 22 -3.58 -13.41 44.15
C ALA A 22 -3.91 -14.18 42.86
N LEU A 23 -4.44 -15.39 42.96
CA LEU A 23 -4.88 -16.19 41.82
C LEU A 23 -6.04 -15.51 41.08
N LEU A 24 -7.02 -14.98 41.81
CA LEU A 24 -8.14 -14.25 41.24
C LEU A 24 -7.67 -13.00 40.49
N GLY A 25 -6.75 -12.24 41.09
CA GLY A 25 -6.12 -11.08 40.45
C GLY A 25 -5.36 -11.46 39.18
N PHE A 26 -4.60 -12.56 39.21
CA PHE A 26 -3.88 -13.08 38.05
C PHE A 26 -4.83 -13.46 36.91
N VAL A 27 -5.89 -14.21 37.18
CA VAL A 27 -6.91 -14.58 36.18
C VAL A 27 -7.60 -13.34 35.62
N PHE A 28 -7.93 -12.37 36.47
CA PHE A 28 -8.55 -11.11 36.04
C PHE A 28 -7.63 -10.27 35.15
N MET A 29 -6.32 -10.25 35.42
CA MET A 29 -5.34 -9.61 34.54
C MET A 29 -5.28 -10.26 33.16
N PHE A 30 -5.33 -11.59 33.06
CA PHE A 30 -5.41 -12.26 31.76
C PHE A 30 -6.70 -11.95 31.02
N ALA A 31 -7.85 -11.95 31.71
CA ALA A 31 -9.12 -11.56 31.11
C ALA A 31 -9.07 -10.12 30.57
N MET A 32 -8.51 -9.18 31.34
CA MET A 32 -8.31 -7.81 30.88
C MET A 32 -7.33 -7.71 29.71
N ALA A 33 -6.24 -8.48 29.72
CA ALA A 33 -5.29 -8.52 28.61
C ALA A 33 -5.98 -8.98 27.32
N PHE A 34 -6.80 -10.04 27.35
CA PHE A 34 -7.55 -10.48 26.18
C PHE A 34 -8.60 -9.46 25.71
N LEU A 35 -9.24 -8.74 26.63
CA LEU A 35 -10.16 -7.65 26.28
C LEU A 35 -9.45 -6.43 25.66
N LEU A 36 -8.21 -6.18 26.06
CA LEU A 36 -7.38 -5.07 25.57
C LEU A 36 -6.59 -5.42 24.31
N ILE A 37 -6.53 -6.69 23.93
CA ILE A 37 -6.10 -7.09 22.58
C ILE A 37 -7.17 -6.56 21.62
N SER A 38 -6.91 -5.38 21.08
CA SER A 38 -7.57 -4.89 19.89
C SER A 38 -6.86 -5.51 18.70
N ASP A 39 -7.63 -6.00 17.73
CA ASP A 39 -7.06 -6.24 16.42
C ASP A 39 -6.55 -4.90 15.88
N PRO A 40 -5.31 -4.83 15.36
CA PRO A 40 -4.91 -3.62 14.65
C PRO A 40 -5.89 -3.45 13.50
N GLU A 41 -6.68 -2.37 13.52
CA GLU A 41 -7.43 -1.95 12.35
C GLU A 41 -6.42 -1.89 11.21
N LYS A 42 -6.63 -2.71 10.17
CA LYS A 42 -5.93 -2.59 8.90
C LYS A 42 -6.35 -1.26 8.27
N GLN A 43 -5.80 -0.15 8.78
CA GLN A 43 -5.99 1.15 8.16
C GLN A 43 -5.28 1.11 6.81
N GLY A 44 -6.07 1.16 5.74
CA GLY A 44 -5.55 1.45 4.41
C GLY A 44 -5.59 0.32 3.40
N ASP A 45 -6.29 -0.79 3.63
CA ASP A 45 -6.58 -1.72 2.53
C ASP A 45 -7.82 -1.22 1.76
N ILE A 46 -7.65 -0.08 1.06
CA ILE A 46 -8.61 0.29 0.03
C ILE A 46 -8.39 -0.72 -1.09
N GLU A 47 -9.28 -1.69 -1.21
CA GLU A 47 -9.29 -2.64 -2.32
C GLU A 47 -9.56 -1.85 -3.61
N THR A 48 -8.48 -1.42 -4.25
CA THR A 48 -8.53 -0.69 -5.51
C THR A 48 -8.71 -1.71 -6.62
N LYS A 49 -9.94 -1.82 -7.12
CA LYS A 49 -10.26 -2.74 -8.21
C LYS A 49 -9.64 -2.24 -9.51
N ALA A 50 -8.63 -2.94 -9.99
CA ALA A 50 -8.07 -2.83 -11.33
C ALA A 50 -8.36 -4.13 -12.07
N GLU A 51 -9.08 -4.04 -13.19
CA GLU A 51 -9.37 -5.21 -14.03
C GLU A 51 -8.20 -5.52 -14.96
N MET A 52 -7.52 -4.47 -15.44
CA MET A 52 -6.34 -4.57 -16.29
C MET A 52 -5.42 -3.37 -16.07
N LEU A 53 -4.11 -3.62 -16.20
CA LEU A 53 -3.08 -2.60 -16.22
C LEU A 53 -2.38 -2.65 -17.57
N ILE A 54 -2.23 -1.49 -18.21
CA ILE A 54 -1.39 -1.30 -19.39
C ILE A 54 -0.19 -0.50 -18.91
N THR A 55 1.00 -1.10 -18.93
CA THR A 55 2.21 -0.48 -18.37
C THR A 55 3.28 -0.36 -19.44
N VAL A 56 3.59 0.87 -19.83
CA VAL A 56 4.66 1.19 -20.76
C VAL A 56 5.94 1.43 -19.96
N ARG A 57 7.02 0.71 -20.25
CA ARG A 57 8.32 0.86 -19.58
C ARG A 57 9.46 1.01 -20.56
N TRP A 58 10.41 1.87 -20.21
CA TRP A 58 11.70 1.99 -20.89
C TRP A 58 12.83 2.00 -19.87
N ALA A 59 14.07 2.13 -20.33
CA ALA A 59 15.24 2.08 -19.47
C ALA A 59 15.14 3.09 -18.32
N ASP A 60 15.37 2.62 -17.10
CA ASP A 60 15.42 3.44 -15.89
C ASP A 60 16.43 4.59 -16.03
N GLN A 61 16.10 5.76 -15.49
CA GLN A 61 16.91 6.99 -15.55
C GLN A 61 17.26 7.48 -16.96
N HIS A 62 16.59 6.97 -18.00
CA HIS A 62 16.76 7.45 -19.35
C HIS A 62 16.08 8.83 -19.51
N PRO A 63 16.71 9.81 -20.18
CA PRO A 63 16.19 11.18 -20.28
C PRO A 63 15.06 11.36 -21.30
N ASP A 64 14.78 10.34 -22.10
CA ASP A 64 13.72 10.38 -23.12
C ASP A 64 12.33 10.27 -22.52
N ASP A 65 11.39 10.92 -23.19
CA ASP A 65 10.00 11.06 -22.81
C ASP A 65 9.14 10.19 -23.75
N VAL A 66 8.41 9.23 -23.19
CA VAL A 66 7.56 8.28 -23.92
C VAL A 66 6.16 8.33 -23.33
N ASP A 67 5.21 8.80 -24.13
CA ASP A 67 3.81 8.90 -23.73
C ASP A 67 3.02 7.68 -24.25
N ALA A 68 2.13 7.17 -23.41
CA ALA A 68 1.10 6.20 -23.73
C ALA A 68 -0.20 6.92 -24.10
N ILE A 69 -0.75 6.57 -25.26
CA ILE A 69 -2.08 7.02 -25.70
C ILE A 69 -2.94 5.79 -25.84
N VAL A 70 -4.01 5.70 -25.05
CA VAL A 70 -4.90 4.54 -25.04
C VAL A 70 -6.30 4.97 -25.45
N GLU A 71 -6.84 4.32 -26.47
CA GLU A 71 -8.23 4.48 -26.92
C GLU A 71 -9.06 3.27 -26.48
N ASP A 72 -10.24 3.54 -25.92
CA ASP A 72 -11.21 2.50 -25.52
C ASP A 72 -12.15 2.09 -26.70
N PRO A 73 -12.95 1.03 -26.52
CA PRO A 73 -13.90 0.59 -27.55
C PRO A 73 -14.96 1.63 -27.98
N ASN A 74 -15.22 2.68 -27.18
CA ASN A 74 -16.15 3.75 -27.52
C ASN A 74 -15.48 4.91 -28.27
N GLY A 75 -14.15 4.89 -28.39
CA GLY A 75 -13.34 5.97 -28.95
C GLY A 75 -12.91 7.03 -27.93
N ASP A 76 -13.05 6.75 -26.63
CA ASP A 76 -12.54 7.64 -25.58
C ASP A 76 -11.02 7.48 -25.48
N ILE A 77 -10.29 8.60 -25.49
CA ILE A 77 -8.82 8.63 -25.53
C ILE A 77 -8.25 9.16 -24.21
N ILE A 78 -7.31 8.41 -23.64
CA ILE A 78 -6.48 8.82 -22.50
C ILE A 78 -5.06 9.16 -22.94
N TRP A 79 -4.55 10.26 -22.39
CA TRP A 79 -3.20 10.80 -22.56
C TRP A 79 -2.90 11.84 -21.46
N TYR A 80 -1.69 12.39 -21.39
CA TYR A 80 -1.23 13.24 -20.27
C TYR A 80 -2.21 14.39 -19.90
N TYR A 81 -2.91 14.97 -20.89
CA TYR A 81 -3.86 16.07 -20.64
C TYR A 81 -5.26 15.57 -20.24
N ASN A 82 -5.67 14.40 -20.73
CA ASN A 82 -6.94 13.76 -20.41
C ASN A 82 -6.69 12.43 -19.67
N ARG A 83 -6.38 12.55 -18.38
CA ARG A 83 -5.91 11.42 -17.54
C ARG A 83 -7.03 10.51 -17.04
N ASP A 84 -8.28 10.89 -17.24
CA ASP A 84 -9.44 10.14 -16.78
C ASP A 84 -10.55 10.23 -17.83
N SER A 85 -10.97 9.09 -18.35
CA SER A 85 -12.02 8.99 -19.35
C SER A 85 -12.66 7.61 -19.32
N GLY A 86 -13.99 7.56 -19.32
CA GLY A 86 -14.75 6.31 -19.31
C GLY A 86 -14.37 5.42 -18.12
N LEU A 87 -13.79 4.26 -18.42
CA LEU A 87 -13.35 3.25 -17.43
C LEU A 87 -11.83 3.19 -17.25
N MET A 88 -11.10 4.11 -17.89
CA MET A 88 -9.64 4.13 -17.90
C MET A 88 -9.11 5.29 -17.07
N HIS A 89 -7.91 5.13 -16.50
CA HIS A 89 -7.24 6.18 -15.74
C HIS A 89 -5.72 6.11 -15.95
N LEU A 90 -5.08 7.23 -16.27
CA LEU A 90 -3.62 7.36 -16.33
C LEU A 90 -3.05 7.64 -14.94
N ASP A 91 -2.74 6.57 -14.21
CA ASP A 91 -2.25 6.64 -12.83
C ASP A 91 -0.85 7.25 -12.75
N ARG A 92 0.00 6.95 -13.73
CA ARG A 92 1.38 7.41 -13.77
C ARG A 92 1.74 7.96 -15.13
N ASP A 93 2.24 9.19 -15.11
CA ASP A 93 2.73 10.00 -16.22
C ASP A 93 4.15 10.38 -15.83
N ASP A 94 5.12 9.95 -16.64
CA ASP A 94 6.53 10.03 -16.32
C ASP A 94 7.32 10.66 -17.46
N ARG A 95 7.87 11.84 -17.19
CA ARG A 95 8.59 12.67 -18.16
C ARG A 95 10.10 12.42 -18.13
N GLY A 96 10.52 11.28 -17.55
CA GLY A 96 11.92 10.92 -17.30
C GLY A 96 12.57 11.73 -16.17
N VAL A 97 13.90 11.87 -16.26
CA VAL A 97 14.79 12.42 -15.19
C VAL A 97 14.39 13.83 -14.69
N PHE A 98 13.57 14.58 -15.44
CA PHE A 98 13.16 15.94 -15.09
C PHE A 98 12.12 16.04 -13.97
N ALA A 99 11.30 15.01 -13.71
CA ALA A 99 10.18 15.09 -12.75
C ALA A 99 10.38 14.29 -11.45
N ASP A 100 11.43 13.48 -11.37
CA ASP A 100 11.50 12.37 -10.43
C ASP A 100 12.24 12.68 -9.12
N GLN A 101 11.93 13.81 -8.47
CA GLN A 101 12.58 14.21 -7.22
C GLN A 101 11.59 14.30 -6.09
N ILE A 102 11.74 13.38 -5.13
CA ILE A 102 10.96 13.36 -3.91
C ILE A 102 11.87 13.84 -2.78
N GLU A 103 11.48 14.92 -2.10
CA GLU A 103 12.16 15.39 -0.90
C GLU A 103 11.55 14.69 0.33
N ARG A 104 12.34 13.86 1.01
CA ARG A 104 11.91 13.15 2.22
C ARG A 104 12.92 13.40 3.33
N GLY A 105 12.53 14.18 4.33
CA GLY A 105 13.37 14.44 5.51
C GLY A 105 14.67 15.20 5.22
N GLY A 106 14.71 16.03 4.17
CA GLY A 106 15.89 16.80 3.75
C GLY A 106 16.84 16.06 2.81
N GLU A 107 16.56 14.79 2.49
CA GLU A 107 17.27 14.05 1.43
C GLU A 107 16.45 14.04 0.14
N ARG A 108 17.15 14.27 -0.98
CA ARG A 108 16.58 14.24 -2.34
C ARG A 108 16.68 12.81 -2.87
N ILE A 109 15.54 12.14 -2.99
CA ILE A 109 15.45 10.80 -3.56
C ILE A 109 15.05 10.95 -5.03
N ILE A 110 15.90 10.45 -5.92
CA ILE A 110 15.60 10.37 -7.34
C ILE A 110 14.87 9.06 -7.57
N ASN A 111 13.66 9.12 -8.12
CA ASN A 111 13.00 7.92 -8.59
C ASN A 111 13.67 7.48 -9.91
N PRO A 112 14.19 6.25 -10.00
CA PRO A 112 14.87 5.79 -11.21
C PRO A 112 13.91 5.20 -12.25
N ILE A 113 12.68 4.89 -11.85
CA ILE A 113 11.74 4.10 -12.65
C ILE A 113 11.05 4.98 -13.67
N ASN A 114 11.28 4.69 -14.94
CA ASN A 114 10.60 5.29 -16.07
C ASN A 114 9.44 4.39 -16.54
N GLN A 115 8.20 4.82 -16.27
CA GLN A 115 7.02 4.09 -16.76
C GLN A 115 5.78 4.98 -16.82
N GLU A 116 4.89 4.65 -17.75
CA GLU A 116 3.50 5.11 -17.75
C GLU A 116 2.55 3.95 -17.47
N THR A 117 1.48 4.20 -16.71
CA THR A 117 0.52 3.16 -16.34
C THR A 117 -0.90 3.66 -16.49
N VAL A 118 -1.67 2.94 -17.30
CA VAL A 118 -3.12 3.12 -17.44
C VAL A 118 -3.83 1.95 -16.76
N THR A 119 -4.70 2.25 -15.81
CA THR A 119 -5.60 1.28 -15.18
C THR A 119 -6.95 1.29 -15.85
N LEU A 120 -7.46 0.10 -16.17
CA LEU A 120 -8.86 -0.13 -16.51
C LEU A 120 -9.59 -0.57 -15.25
N ARG A 121 -10.56 0.24 -14.80
CA ARG A 121 -11.36 -0.02 -13.58
C ARG A 121 -12.62 -0.86 -13.87
N GLY A 122 -12.90 -1.12 -15.14
CA GLY A 122 -13.99 -1.97 -15.60
C GLY A 122 -13.63 -2.61 -16.94
N ILE A 123 -14.13 -3.82 -17.20
CA ILE A 123 -13.94 -4.49 -18.49
C ILE A 123 -15.05 -4.07 -19.43
N GLN A 124 -14.68 -3.47 -20.55
CA GLN A 124 -15.57 -3.29 -21.69
C GLN A 124 -15.18 -4.26 -22.81
N SER A 125 -16.18 -4.87 -23.46
CA SER A 125 -15.91 -5.69 -24.65
C SER A 125 -15.61 -4.80 -25.85
N GLY A 126 -14.50 -5.06 -26.52
CA GLY A 126 -14.11 -4.38 -27.74
C GLY A 126 -12.60 -4.38 -27.94
N GLU A 127 -12.14 -3.55 -28.87
CA GLU A 127 -10.72 -3.34 -29.14
C GLU A 127 -10.23 -2.12 -28.35
N TYR A 128 -9.09 -2.29 -27.68
CA TYR A 128 -8.35 -1.19 -27.07
C TYR A 128 -7.10 -0.96 -27.93
N VAL A 129 -6.85 0.28 -28.31
CA VAL A 129 -5.69 0.64 -29.13
C VAL A 129 -4.68 1.35 -28.24
N VAL A 130 -3.48 0.76 -28.12
CA VAL A 130 -2.37 1.33 -27.35
C VAL A 130 -1.34 1.87 -28.34
N ASN A 131 -1.18 3.18 -28.36
CA ASN A 131 -0.17 3.87 -29.14
C ASN A 131 0.93 4.40 -28.22
N LEU A 132 2.18 4.29 -28.69
CA LEU A 132 3.34 4.85 -28.01
C LEU A 132 3.86 6.04 -28.80
N LEU A 133 4.03 7.18 -28.13
CA LEU A 133 4.61 8.37 -28.70
C LEU A 133 5.98 8.62 -28.06
N HIS A 134 7.04 8.55 -28.86
CA HIS A 134 8.37 9.01 -28.43
C HIS A 134 8.41 10.55 -28.48
N TYR A 135 7.79 11.17 -27.49
CA TYR A 135 7.50 12.61 -27.47
C TYR A 135 8.77 13.45 -27.47
N LYS A 136 9.78 13.03 -26.71
CA LYS A 136 11.10 13.68 -26.68
C LYS A 136 12.24 12.68 -26.71
N ALA A 137 12.93 12.64 -27.85
CA ALA A 137 14.18 11.93 -28.02
C ALA A 137 15.38 12.82 -27.67
N ASN A 138 16.27 12.36 -26.80
CA ASN A 138 17.56 13.01 -26.54
C ASN A 138 18.72 12.31 -27.27
N TYR A 139 18.49 11.12 -27.81
CA TYR A 139 19.46 10.33 -28.58
C TYR A 139 18.91 9.96 -29.97
N GLN A 140 19.80 9.53 -30.87
CA GLN A 140 19.41 9.03 -32.19
C GLN A 140 19.19 7.52 -32.22
N ASP A 141 19.74 6.81 -31.24
CA ASP A 141 19.59 5.37 -31.15
C ASP A 141 18.14 5.01 -30.81
N PRO A 142 17.60 3.91 -31.38
CA PRO A 142 16.27 3.44 -31.02
C PRO A 142 16.17 3.16 -29.52
N LEU A 143 15.12 3.65 -28.88
CA LEU A 143 14.80 3.36 -27.49
C LEU A 143 13.96 2.09 -27.40
N PRO A 144 14.44 1.02 -26.74
CA PRO A 144 13.60 -0.15 -26.47
C PRO A 144 12.51 0.19 -25.45
N VAL A 145 11.26 -0.11 -25.80
CA VAL A 145 10.08 0.10 -24.94
C VAL A 145 9.30 -1.21 -24.83
N THR A 146 8.79 -1.50 -23.64
CA THR A 146 7.96 -2.68 -23.33
C THR A 146 6.56 -2.22 -22.94
N VAL A 147 5.53 -2.98 -23.33
CA VAL A 147 4.12 -2.80 -22.96
C VAL A 147 3.59 -4.11 -22.41
#